data_AF-A0A649UZ55-F1
#
_entry.id   AF-A0A649UZ55-F1
#
_cell.length_a   1.000
_cell.length_b   1.000
_cell.length_c   1.000
_cell.angle_alpha   90.00
_cell.angle_beta   90.00
_cell.angle_gamma   90.00
#
_symmetry.space_group_name_H-M   'P 1'
#
loop_
_entity.id
_entity.type
_entity.pdbx_description
1 polymer ?
#
loop_
_entity_poly.entity_id
_entity_poly.type
_entity_poly.pdbx_seq_one_letter_code
_entity_poly.pdbx_strand_id
1 'polypeptide(L)'
;LLDIQDYEELHNTLKPYDSDKNNKVKDDMLYNIPLTINKVYLEQIRSILTRIPRQVQISTPQRAAVLVPLCLDCNDKPAILYTKRSDQLSRHSGEICFPGGMKDNDDANVTETALRES
;
A
#
# COMPACT_ATOMS: atom_id res chain seq x y z
N LEU A 1 0.84 -17.07 13.21
CA LEU A 1 1.06 -16.24 14.41
C LEU A 1 2.33 -15.48 14.14
N LEU A 2 2.24 -14.17 13.89
CA LEU A 2 3.43 -13.31 13.84
C LEU A 2 4.07 -13.36 15.24
N ASP A 3 5.37 -13.60 15.30
CA ASP A 3 6.09 -13.72 16.57
C ASP A 3 6.13 -12.36 17.26
N ILE A 4 6.28 -12.33 18.58
CA ILE A 4 6.28 -11.07 19.36
C ILE A 4 7.43 -10.14 18.91
N GLN A 5 8.52 -10.71 18.40
CA GLN A 5 9.61 -9.97 17.77
C GLN A 5 9.21 -9.29 16.46
N ASP A 6 8.35 -9.91 15.65
CA ASP A 6 7.87 -9.33 14.38
C ASP A 6 7.02 -8.08 14.63
N TYR A 7 6.27 -8.05 15.74
CA TYR A 7 5.43 -6.91 16.09
C TYR A 7 6.25 -5.69 16.53
N GLU A 8 7.27 -5.88 17.36
CA GLU A 8 8.17 -4.81 17.78
C GLU A 8 9.00 -4.26 16.62
N GLU A 9 9.52 -5.14 15.76
CA GLU A 9 10.21 -4.70 14.54
C GLU A 9 9.27 -3.89 13.64
N LEU A 10 8.04 -4.38 13.44
CA LEU A 10 7.04 -3.68 12.64
C LEU A 10 6.67 -2.33 13.24
N HIS A 11 6.42 -2.28 14.55
CA HIS A 11 6.09 -1.05 15.26
C HIS A 11 7.20 -0.01 15.11
N ASN A 12 8.45 -0.41 15.32
CA ASN A 12 9.60 0.49 15.15
C ASN A 12 9.79 0.94 13.70
N THR A 13 9.53 0.06 12.73
CA THR A 13 9.63 0.38 11.30
C THR A 13 8.54 1.37 10.86
N LEU A 14 7.32 1.24 11.41
CA LEU A 14 6.20 2.13 11.08
C LEU A 14 6.18 3.42 11.92
N LYS A 15 6.89 3.47 13.05
CA LYS A 15 6.98 4.62 13.95
C LYS A 15 7.24 5.97 13.26
N PRO A 16 8.10 6.09 12.23
CA PRO A 16 8.31 7.36 11.51
C PRO A 16 7.08 7.85 10.74
N TYR A 17 6.14 6.96 10.42
CA TYR A 17 4.90 7.23 9.69
C TYR A 17 3.68 7.37 10.61
N ASP A 18 3.85 7.14 11.92
CA ASP A 18 2.83 7.38 12.93
C ASP A 18 2.70 8.90 13.12
N SER A 19 1.75 9.50 12.40
CA SER A 19 1.56 10.95 12.36
C SER A 19 1.28 11.49 13.76
N ASP A 20 2.22 12.29 14.28
CA ASP A 20 2.11 13.28 15.36
C ASP A 20 0.93 13.09 16.33
N LYS A 21 1.21 12.57 17.54
CA LYS A 21 0.23 12.34 18.63
C LYS A 21 -0.61 13.57 19.02
N ASN A 22 -0.25 14.77 18.55
CA ASN A 22 -1.03 15.99 18.72
C ASN A 22 -2.28 16.05 17.83
N ASN A 23 -2.29 15.28 16.74
CA ASN A 23 -3.50 14.96 16.01
C ASN A 23 -3.99 13.62 16.56
N LYS A 24 -4.66 13.66 17.73
CA LYS A 24 -5.60 12.58 18.05
C LYS A 24 -6.52 12.50 16.85
N VAL A 25 -6.27 11.54 15.95
CA VAL A 25 -7.31 11.02 15.07
C VAL A 25 -8.43 10.73 16.05
N LYS A 26 -9.46 11.59 16.05
CA LYS A 26 -10.64 11.36 16.89
C LYS A 26 -11.02 9.92 16.58
N ASP A 27 -11.27 9.08 17.58
CA ASP A 27 -11.71 7.70 17.32
C ASP A 27 -12.85 7.65 16.29
N ASP A 28 -13.66 8.72 16.24
CA ASP A 28 -14.72 8.98 15.24
C ASP A 28 -14.26 9.18 13.77
N MET A 29 -12.95 9.31 13.53
CA MET A 29 -12.28 9.42 12.22
C MET A 29 -11.44 8.19 11.90
N LEU A 30 -11.54 7.13 12.71
CA LEU A 30 -11.50 5.79 12.12
C LEU A 30 -12.67 5.80 11.15
N TYR A 31 -12.38 6.08 9.87
CA TYR A 31 -13.29 5.82 8.77
C TYR A 31 -14.02 4.53 9.11
N ASN A 32 -15.34 4.47 8.93
CA ASN A 32 -16.13 3.25 9.10
C ASN A 32 -15.63 2.22 8.07
N ILE A 33 -14.40 1.73 8.26
CA ILE A 33 -13.73 0.74 7.46
C ILE A 33 -14.53 -0.50 7.81
N PRO A 34 -15.34 -0.98 6.86
CA PRO A 34 -16.23 -2.08 7.15
C PRO A 34 -15.43 -3.23 7.72
N LEU A 35 -15.95 -3.95 8.71
CA LEU A 35 -15.23 -5.07 9.33
C LEU A 35 -14.93 -6.21 8.36
N THR A 36 -15.37 -6.12 7.09
CA THR A 36 -15.15 -7.11 6.04
C THR A 36 -14.98 -6.44 4.67
N ILE A 37 -14.22 -7.07 3.78
CA ILE A 37 -14.18 -6.74 2.35
C ILE A 37 -15.18 -7.65 1.63
N ASN A 38 -16.39 -7.13 1.36
CA ASN A 38 -17.39 -7.85 0.57
C ASN A 38 -17.58 -7.22 -0.82
N LYS A 39 -18.32 -7.91 -1.70
CA LYS A 39 -18.54 -7.48 -3.08
C LYS A 39 -19.15 -6.08 -3.19
N VAL A 40 -20.07 -5.71 -2.29
CA VAL A 40 -20.71 -4.37 -2.31
C VAL A 40 -19.68 -3.28 -2.05
N TYR A 41 -18.82 -3.47 -1.05
CA TYR A 41 -17.74 -2.53 -0.75
C TYR A 41 -16.70 -2.44 -1.88
N LEU A 42 -16.34 -3.57 -2.48
CA LEU A 42 -15.43 -3.58 -3.63
C LEU A 42 -15.98 -2.79 -4.82
N GLU A 43 -17.27 -2.90 -5.12
CA GLU A 43 -17.91 -2.12 -6.18
C GLU A 43 -18.00 -0.62 -5.82
N GLN A 44 -18.17 -0.27 -4.55
CA GLN A 44 -18.10 1.13 -4.09
C GLN A 44 -16.70 1.71 -4.27
N ILE A 45 -15.67 1.00 -3.82
CA ILE A 45 -14.27 1.40 -4.00
C ILE A 45 -13.98 1.56 -5.50
N ARG A 46 -14.37 0.58 -6.32
CA ARG A 46 -14.21 0.64 -7.78
C ARG A 46 -14.90 1.86 -8.39
N SER A 47 -16.14 2.14 -8.00
CA SER A 47 -16.90 3.30 -8.46
C SER A 47 -16.23 4.62 -8.10
N ILE A 48 -15.67 4.72 -6.89
CA ILE A 48 -14.91 5.91 -6.46
C ILE A 48 -13.62 6.03 -7.28
N LEU A 49 -12.79 4.98 -7.32
CA LEU A 49 -11.50 5.01 -8.00
C LEU A 49 -11.61 5.29 -9.51
N THR A 50 -12.68 4.82 -10.16
CA THR A 50 -12.94 5.08 -11.58
C THR A 50 -13.33 6.53 -11.87
N ARG A 51 -13.87 7.25 -10.89
CA ARG A 51 -14.27 8.66 -11.02
C ARG A 51 -13.16 9.63 -10.67
N ILE A 52 -12.12 9.18 -9.96
CA ILE A 52 -10.99 10.03 -9.61
C ILE A 52 -10.21 10.37 -10.90
N PRO A 53 -10.00 11.67 -11.21
CA PRO A 53 -9.27 12.07 -12.39
C PRO A 53 -7.83 11.54 -12.32
N ARG A 54 -7.44 10.73 -13.31
CA ARG A 54 -6.07 10.23 -13.45
C ARG A 54 -5.24 11.26 -14.22
N GLN A 55 -4.87 12.35 -13.57
CA GLN A 55 -3.88 13.28 -14.11
C GLN A 55 -2.47 12.78 -13.79
N VAL A 56 -1.79 12.26 -14.81
CA VAL A 56 -0.36 11.94 -14.71
C VAL A 56 0.42 13.15 -15.19
N GLN A 57 1.06 13.87 -14.27
CA GLN A 57 2.07 14.84 -14.65
C GLN A 57 3.30 14.07 -15.13
N ILE A 58 3.58 14.10 -16.43
CA ILE A 58 4.77 13.47 -16.99
C ILE A 58 5.95 14.39 -16.68
N SER A 59 6.59 14.19 -15.53
CA SER A 59 7.79 14.93 -15.12
C SER A 59 9.08 14.20 -15.48
N THR A 60 9.03 12.89 -15.70
CA THR A 60 10.22 12.06 -15.98
C THR A 60 9.91 10.93 -16.99
N PRO A 61 10.92 10.47 -17.75
CA PRO A 61 10.76 9.36 -18.68
C PRO A 61 10.68 7.99 -17.98
N GLN A 62 11.26 7.86 -16.78
CA GLN A 62 11.22 6.62 -16.01
C GLN A 62 9.85 6.45 -15.36
N ARG A 63 9.21 5.31 -15.64
CA ARG A 63 7.92 4.94 -15.05
C ARG A 63 8.09 3.76 -14.12
N ALA A 64 7.31 3.75 -13.06
CA ALA A 64 7.15 2.64 -12.15
C ALA A 64 5.65 2.40 -11.93
N ALA A 65 5.31 1.20 -11.51
CA ALA A 65 3.95 0.86 -11.10
C ALA A 65 3.99 0.09 -9.79
N VAL A 66 2.98 0.33 -8.96
CA VAL A 66 2.80 -0.37 -7.68
C VAL A 66 1.44 -1.03 -7.64
N LEU A 67 1.37 -2.16 -6.97
CA LEU A 67 0.13 -2.81 -6.57
C LEU A 67 -0.22 -2.34 -5.15
N VAL A 68 -1.46 -1.90 -4.94
CA VAL A 68 -2.00 -1.60 -3.59
C VAL A 68 -3.01 -2.70 -3.25
N PRO A 69 -2.60 -3.77 -2.54
CA PRO A 69 -3.47 -4.92 -2.31
C PRO A 69 -4.48 -4.60 -1.21
N LEU A 70 -5.77 -4.79 -1.50
CA LEU A 70 -6.83 -4.79 -0.48
C LEU A 70 -7.04 -6.23 -0.02
N CYS A 71 -6.67 -6.54 1.22
CA CYS A 71 -6.70 -7.90 1.77
C CYS A 71 -7.38 -7.97 3.14
N LEU A 72 -7.50 -9.17 3.69
CA LEU A 72 -7.91 -9.40 5.06
C LEU A 72 -6.71 -9.83 5.91
N ASP A 73 -6.61 -9.33 7.14
CA ASP A 73 -5.63 -9.80 8.10
C ASP A 73 -6.04 -11.17 8.70
N CYS A 74 -5.24 -11.68 9.65
CA CYS A 74 -5.51 -12.94 10.32
C CYS A 74 -6.78 -12.95 11.20
N ASN A 75 -7.41 -11.79 11.40
CA ASN A 75 -8.64 -11.60 12.16
C ASN A 75 -9.81 -11.17 11.26
N ASP A 76 -9.72 -11.41 9.96
CA ASP A 76 -10.72 -11.05 8.93
C ASP A 76 -11.00 -9.54 8.81
N LYS A 77 -10.09 -8.68 9.27
CA LYS A 77 -10.23 -7.22 9.15
C LYS A 77 -9.59 -6.73 7.86
N PRO A 78 -10.16 -5.71 7.18
CA PRO A 78 -9.51 -5.13 6.02
C PRO A 78 -8.12 -4.60 6.35
N ALA A 79 -7.19 -4.92 5.48
CA ALA A 79 -5.79 -4.55 5.59
C ALA A 79 -5.23 -4.21 4.20
N ILE A 80 -4.06 -3.58 4.20
CA ILE A 80 -3.24 -3.36 3.02
C ILE A 80 -1.89 -4.03 3.24
N LEU A 81 -1.41 -4.73 2.22
CA LEU A 81 -0.09 -5.35 2.23
C LEU A 81 0.98 -4.35 1.77
N TYR A 82 2.09 -4.31 2.50
CA TYR A 82 3.30 -3.56 2.18
C TYR A 82 4.52 -4.47 2.33
N THR A 83 5.65 -4.00 1.82
CA THR A 83 6.94 -4.68 1.89
C THR A 83 7.97 -3.80 2.56
N LYS A 84 8.93 -4.41 3.25
CA LYS A 84 10.16 -3.75 3.68
C LYS A 84 11.22 -4.04 2.62
N ARG A 85 11.77 -2.99 2.01
CA ARG A 85 12.83 -3.13 1.00
C ARG A 85 14.08 -3.71 1.66
N SER A 86 14.78 -4.58 0.93
CA SER A 86 16.04 -5.16 1.40
C SER A 86 17.02 -4.06 1.83
N ASP A 87 17.69 -4.28 2.96
CA ASP A 87 18.72 -3.38 3.48
C ASP A 87 19.95 -3.30 2.55
N GLN A 88 20.08 -4.23 1.60
CA GLN A 88 21.19 -4.32 0.66
C GLN A 88 21.00 -3.46 -0.60
N LEU A 89 19.85 -2.78 -0.76
CA LEU A 89 19.58 -1.96 -1.93
C LEU A 89 20.33 -0.62 -1.85
N SER A 90 20.82 -0.15 -3.00
CA SER A 90 21.58 1.11 -3.08
C SER A 90 20.71 2.36 -2.91
N ARG A 91 19.39 2.23 -3.05
CA ARG A 91 18.40 3.30 -2.89
C ARG A 91 17.20 2.77 -2.12
N HIS A 92 16.69 3.60 -1.21
CA HIS A 92 15.48 3.32 -0.43
C HIS A 92 15.57 1.99 0.33
N SER A 93 16.75 1.63 0.84
CA SER A 93 16.94 0.41 1.62
C SER A 93 16.20 0.51 2.96
N GLY A 94 15.59 -0.60 3.39
CA GLY A 94 14.83 -0.66 4.64
C GLY A 94 13.51 0.11 4.63
N GLU A 95 13.19 0.87 3.58
CA GLU A 95 11.95 1.64 3.49
C GLU A 95 10.74 0.72 3.33
N ILE A 96 9.61 1.13 3.90
CA ILE A 96 8.32 0.49 3.67
C ILE A 96 7.72 1.03 2.37
N CYS A 97 7.39 0.13 1.44
CA CYS A 97 6.77 0.49 0.18
C CYS A 97 5.69 -0.51 -0.23
N PHE A 98 4.82 -0.08 -1.14
CA PHE A 98 3.93 -1.00 -1.83
C PHE A 98 4.74 -1.93 -2.75
N PRO A 99 4.27 -3.18 -2.96
CA PRO A 99 4.82 -4.06 -3.99
C PRO A 99 4.81 -3.38 -5.36
N GLY A 100 5.87 -3.57 -6.13
CA GLY A 100 6.01 -2.95 -7.44
C GLY A 100 7.43 -2.50 -7.74
N GLY A 101 7.59 -1.89 -8.91
CA GLY A 101 8.90 -1.53 -9.43
C GLY A 101 8.86 -0.83 -10.77
N MET A 102 10.01 -0.77 -11.41
CA MET A 102 10.22 -0.03 -12.65
C MET A 102 9.57 -0.73 -13.85
N LYS A 103 9.04 0.07 -14.77
CA LYS A 103 8.51 -0.42 -16.04
C LYS A 103 9.65 -0.99 -16.89
N ASP A 104 9.44 -2.20 -17.39
CA ASP A 104 10.27 -2.81 -18.43
C ASP A 104 9.77 -2.40 -19.82
N ASN A 105 10.64 -2.50 -20.82
CA ASN A 105 10.32 -2.25 -22.22
C ASN A 105 9.24 -3.21 -22.72
N ASP A 106 9.22 -4.45 -22.20
CA ASP A 106 8.27 -5.49 -22.58
C ASP A 106 6.89 -5.34 -21.93
N ASP A 107 6.74 -4.48 -20.92
CA ASP A 107 5.43 -4.21 -20.30
C ASP A 107 4.56 -3.35 -21.21
N ALA A 108 3.37 -3.84 -21.57
CA ALA A 108 2.45 -3.09 -22.42
C ALA A 108 1.75 -1.95 -21.68
N ASN A 109 1.58 -2.06 -20.36
CA ASN A 109 0.87 -1.07 -19.54
C ASN A 109 1.28 -1.14 -18.06
N VAL A 110 0.81 -0.17 -17.27
CA VAL A 110 1.12 -0.06 -15.83
C VAL A 110 0.63 -1.25 -15.00
N THR A 111 -0.44 -1.93 -15.44
CA THR A 111 -0.94 -3.11 -14.73
C THR A 111 0.03 -4.27 -14.86
N GLU A 112 0.56 -4.51 -16.07
CA GLU A 112 1.58 -5.54 -16.31
C GLU A 112 2.85 -5.27 -15.52
N THR A 113 3.35 -4.03 -15.52
CA THR A 113 4.51 -3.64 -14.69
C THR A 113 4.27 -3.97 -13.21
N ALA A 114 3.12 -3.57 -12.65
CA ALA A 114 2.84 -3.80 -11.23
C ALA A 114 2.76 -5.29 -10.90
N LEU A 115 2.11 -6.08 -11.76
CA LEU A 115 1.94 -7.53 -11.55
C LEU A 115 3.24 -8.32 -11.71
N ARG A 116 4.16 -7.88 -12.60
CA ARG A 116 5.46 -8.53 -12.80
C ARG A 116 6.41 -8.31 -11.62
N GLU A 117 6.33 -7.15 -10.98
CA GLU A 117 7.20 -6.76 -9.87
C GLU A 117 6.67 -7.15 -8.47
N SER A 118 5.42 -7.59 -8.37
CA SER A 118 4.76 -7.96 -7.09
C SER A 118 4.74 -9.47 -6.87
#